data_AF-A0A6S6RX44-F1
#
_entry.id   AF-A0A6S6RX44-F1
#
_cell.length_a   1.000
_cell.length_b   1.000
_cell.length_c   1.000
_cell.angle_alpha   90.00
_cell.angle_beta   90.00
_cell.angle_gamma   90.00
#
_symmetry.space_group_name_H-M   'P 1'
#
loop_
_entity.id
_entity.type
_entity.pdbx_description
1 polymer ?
#
loop_
_entity_poly.entity_id
_entity_poly.type
_entity_poly.pdbx_seq_one_letter_code
_entity_poly.pdbx_strand_id
1 'polypeptide(L)'
;MLVYLLLLWHWLKRALLILFSCWLITFLIFKFLPVPFLMVMLEREINAWLSLNFSYASCFAWVELNAISAKMLIAAISAENQNFPNHWGFDFQAIESAINQNSASKKPIRGASTITQQVVKIFDYEMGEAGFVKELKLL
;
A
#
# COMPACT_ATOMS: atom_id res chain seq x y z
N MET A 1 -21.16 -46.45 5.57
CA MET A 1 -20.42 -45.60 4.61
C MET A 1 -21.18 -44.33 4.23
N LEU A 2 -22.42 -44.42 3.74
CA LEU A 2 -23.24 -43.26 3.33
C LEU A 2 -23.51 -42.22 4.44
N VAL A 3 -23.77 -42.66 5.67
CA VAL A 3 -24.04 -41.76 6.83
C VAL A 3 -22.84 -40.88 7.18
N TYR A 4 -21.62 -41.42 7.12
CA TYR A 4 -20.38 -40.67 7.38
C TYR A 4 -20.11 -39.62 6.30
N LEU A 5 -20.41 -39.92 5.03
CA LEU A 5 -20.34 -38.97 3.91
C LEU A 5 -21.32 -37.80 4.08
N LEU A 6 -22.56 -38.07 4.52
CA LEU A 6 -23.57 -37.04 4.77
C LEU A 6 -23.22 -36.15 5.97
N LEU A 7 -22.68 -36.73 7.05
CA LEU A 7 -22.19 -35.97 8.21
C LEU A 7 -21.00 -35.08 7.85
N LEU A 8 -20.01 -35.59 7.12
CA LEU A 8 -18.85 -34.83 6.66
C LEU A 8 -19.28 -33.63 5.79
N TRP A 9 -20.18 -33.86 4.84
CA TRP A 9 -20.72 -32.83 3.97
C TRP A 9 -21.46 -31.72 4.74
N HIS A 10 -22.19 -32.08 5.79
CA HIS A 10 -22.87 -31.12 6.66
C HIS A 10 -21.91 -30.21 7.41
N TRP A 11 -20.83 -30.78 7.99
CA TRP A 11 -19.79 -30.00 8.67
C TRP A 11 -19.00 -29.13 7.69
N LEU A 12 -18.68 -29.65 6.51
CA LEU A 12 -18.00 -28.88 5.46
C LEU A 12 -18.83 -27.67 5.02
N LYS A 13 -20.13 -27.85 4.76
CA LYS A 13 -21.05 -26.75 4.42
C LYS A 13 -21.11 -25.70 5.51
N ARG A 14 -21.20 -26.11 6.78
CA ARG A 14 -21.20 -25.19 7.93
C ARG A 14 -19.89 -24.42 8.02
N ALA A 15 -18.75 -25.09 7.86
CA ALA A 15 -17.45 -24.44 7.86
C ALA A 15 -17.34 -23.39 6.74
N LEU A 16 -17.73 -23.73 5.52
CA LEU A 16 -17.75 -22.80 4.39
C LEU A 16 -18.67 -21.60 4.62
N LEU A 17 -19.88 -21.84 5.16
CA LEU A 17 -20.81 -20.76 5.49
C LEU A 17 -20.27 -19.84 6.59
N ILE A 18 -19.61 -20.39 7.62
CA ILE A 18 -18.99 -19.60 8.70
C ILE A 18 -17.83 -18.77 8.14
N LEU A 19 -16.95 -19.36 7.33
CA LEU A 19 -15.83 -18.63 6.71
C LEU A 19 -16.33 -17.50 5.81
N PHE A 20 -17.32 -17.78 4.96
CA PHE A 20 -17.91 -16.78 4.09
C PHE A 20 -18.60 -15.66 4.87
N SER A 21 -19.37 -16.01 5.91
CA SER A 21 -20.03 -15.03 6.77
C SER A 21 -19.01 -14.18 7.53
N CYS A 22 -17.94 -14.79 8.05
CA CYS A 22 -16.85 -14.08 8.73
C CYS A 22 -16.13 -13.11 7.79
N TRP A 23 -15.84 -13.54 6.55
CA TRP A 23 -15.29 -12.67 5.52
C TRP A 23 -16.22 -11.50 5.19
N LEU A 24 -17.51 -11.77 4.99
CA LEU A 24 -18.51 -10.74 4.69
C LEU A 24 -18.67 -9.74 5.84
N ILE A 25 -18.71 -10.22 7.08
CA ILE A 25 -18.76 -9.37 8.28
C ILE A 25 -17.53 -8.48 8.35
N THR A 26 -16.34 -9.04 8.14
CA THR A 26 -15.07 -8.28 8.13
C THR A 26 -15.09 -7.21 7.04
N PHE A 27 -15.57 -7.54 5.83
CA PHE A 27 -15.74 -6.58 4.75
C PHE A 27 -16.72 -5.45 5.11
N LEU A 28 -17.85 -5.79 5.74
CA LEU A 28 -18.84 -4.79 6.18
C LEU A 28 -18.29 -3.87 7.28
N ILE A 29 -17.47 -4.40 8.19
CA ILE A 29 -16.79 -3.61 9.23
C ILE A 29 -15.83 -2.60 8.57
N PHE A 30 -14.94 -3.06 7.70
CA PHE A 30 -13.95 -2.20 7.05
C PHE A 30 -14.51 -1.29 5.94
N LYS A 31 -15.77 -1.48 5.54
CA LYS A 31 -16.48 -0.50 4.71
C LYS A 31 -16.67 0.84 5.45
N PHE A 32 -16.85 0.80 6.77
CA PHE A 32 -17.17 1.98 7.57
C PHE A 32 -16.04 2.39 8.52
N LEU A 33 -15.25 1.43 8.98
CA LEU A 33 -14.11 1.70 9.84
C LEU A 33 -12.82 1.72 9.02
N PRO A 34 -11.91 2.66 9.31
CA PRO A 34 -10.59 2.64 8.72
C PRO A 34 -9.87 1.32 9.01
N VAL A 35 -9.08 0.83 8.05
CA VAL A 35 -8.25 -0.35 8.26
C VAL A 35 -7.21 -0.03 9.36
N PRO A 36 -7.11 -0.85 10.41
CA PRO A 36 -6.27 -0.55 11.57
C PRO A 36 -4.76 -0.68 11.31
N PHE A 37 -4.38 -1.47 10.31
CA PHE A 37 -2.99 -1.70 9.93
C PHE A 37 -2.84 -1.76 8.42
N LEU A 38 -1.70 -1.29 7.92
CA LEU A 38 -1.29 -1.47 6.53
C LEU A 38 -0.16 -2.52 6.48
N MET A 39 -0.02 -3.20 5.35
CA MET A 39 0.97 -4.27 5.18
C MET A 39 2.40 -3.78 5.52
N VAL A 40 2.75 -2.57 5.07
CA VAL A 40 4.06 -1.96 5.35
C VAL A 40 4.27 -1.66 6.84
N MET A 41 3.22 -1.42 7.61
CA MET A 41 3.34 -1.22 9.06
C MET A 41 3.67 -2.55 9.76
N LEU A 42 2.95 -3.62 9.39
CA LEU A 42 3.21 -4.97 9.90
C LEU A 42 4.62 -5.44 9.59
N GLU A 43 5.09 -5.21 8.37
CA GLU A 43 6.44 -5.57 7.95
C GLU A 43 7.50 -4.86 8.81
N ARG A 44 7.35 -3.55 9.03
CA ARG A 44 8.28 -2.78 9.86
C ARG A 44 8.29 -3.25 11.31
N GLU A 45 7.13 -3.62 11.84
CA GLU A 45 7.00 -4.12 13.21
C GLU A 45 7.64 -5.51 13.36
N ILE A 46 7.38 -6.42 12.41
CA ILE A 46 8.03 -7.74 12.36
C ILE A 46 9.56 -7.60 12.22
N ASN A 47 10.04 -6.73 11.33
CA ASN A 47 11.47 -6.48 11.16
C ASN A 47 12.12 -5.86 12.42
N ALA A 48 11.40 -4.98 13.12
CA ALA A 48 11.85 -4.44 14.40
C ALA A 48 11.96 -5.54 15.47
N TRP A 49 10.98 -6.44 15.55
CA TRP A 49 11.02 -7.57 16.48
C TRP A 49 12.14 -8.55 16.16
N LEU A 50 12.37 -8.86 14.87
CA LEU A 50 13.48 -9.71 14.41
C LEU A 50 14.85 -9.10 14.75
N SER A 51 14.95 -7.76 14.80
CA SER A 51 16.15 -7.04 15.23
C SER A 51 16.21 -6.79 16.75
N LEU A 52 15.37 -7.50 17.53
CA LEU A 52 15.27 -7.40 19.00
C LEU A 52 14.88 -6.00 19.51
N ASN A 53 14.28 -5.17 18.66
CA ASN A 53 13.77 -3.86 19.02
C ASN A 53 12.25 -3.92 19.28
N PHE A 54 11.88 -4.30 20.50
CA PHE A 54 10.48 -4.36 20.95
C PHE A 54 9.89 -3.00 21.33
N SER A 55 10.69 -1.92 21.31
CA SER A 55 10.21 -0.56 21.60
C SER A 55 9.63 0.14 20.37
N TYR A 56 9.79 -0.44 19.18
CA TYR A 56 9.24 0.13 17.97
C TYR A 56 7.72 -0.06 17.93
N ALA A 57 6.98 1.05 17.95
CA ALA A 57 5.53 1.07 17.75
C ALA A 57 5.21 1.96 16.56
N SER A 58 4.42 1.45 15.60
CA SER A 58 3.98 2.24 14.47
C SER A 58 2.85 3.18 14.90
N CYS A 59 3.12 4.49 14.90
CA CYS A 59 2.09 5.51 15.15
C CYS A 59 1.43 5.90 13.83
N PHE A 60 0.13 5.65 13.71
CA PHE A 60 -0.67 5.99 12.55
C PHE A 60 -2.06 6.48 12.98
N ALA A 61 -2.53 7.55 12.36
CA ALA A 61 -3.85 8.11 12.60
C ALA A 61 -4.48 8.52 11.27
N TRP A 62 -5.71 8.07 11.04
CA TRP A 62 -6.51 8.54 9.93
C TRP A 62 -7.03 9.94 10.25
N VAL A 63 -6.73 10.89 9.37
CA VAL A 63 -7.14 12.28 9.51
C VAL A 63 -7.87 12.69 8.23
N GLU A 64 -9.01 13.35 8.39
CA GLU A 64 -9.73 13.91 7.24
C GLU A 64 -8.88 14.97 6.53
N LEU A 65 -8.95 15.02 5.20
CA LEU A 65 -8.19 15.99 4.40
C LEU A 65 -8.46 17.45 4.84
N ASN A 66 -9.69 17.72 5.26
CA ASN A 66 -10.20 19.01 5.72
C ASN A 66 -9.51 19.49 7.02
N ALA A 67 -9.03 18.54 7.83
CA ALA A 67 -8.31 18.82 9.08
C ALA A 67 -6.81 19.07 8.84
N ILE A 68 -6.32 18.83 7.62
CA ILE A 68 -4.93 19.10 7.22
C ILE A 68 -4.84 20.52 6.68
N SER A 69 -3.85 21.28 7.15
CA SER A 69 -3.58 22.62 6.62
C SER A 69 -3.33 22.58 5.11
N ALA A 70 -4.02 23.43 4.35
CA ALA A 70 -3.84 23.53 2.90
C ALA A 70 -2.37 23.80 2.51
N LYS A 71 -1.62 24.53 3.34
CA LYS A 71 -0.18 24.79 3.11
C LYS A 71 0.66 23.52 3.18
N MET A 72 0.32 22.62 4.11
CA MET A 72 1.00 21.32 4.23
C MET A 72 0.74 20.45 3.01
N LEU A 73 -0.50 20.43 2.52
CA LEU A 73 -0.88 19.68 1.33
C LEU A 73 -0.10 20.20 0.09
N ILE A 74 -0.05 21.51 -0.11
CA ILE A 74 0.70 22.13 -1.22
C ILE A 74 2.20 21.83 -1.10
N ALA A 75 2.76 21.89 0.11
CA ALA A 75 4.17 21.59 0.33
C ALA A 75 4.50 20.12 -0.01
N ALA A 76 3.67 19.17 0.42
CA ALA A 76 3.84 17.75 0.13
C ALA A 76 3.74 17.48 -1.38
N ILE A 77 2.72 18.03 -2.06
CA ILE A 77 2.58 17.91 -3.52
C ILE A 77 3.79 18.53 -4.23
N SER A 78 4.23 19.71 -3.81
CA SER A 78 5.34 20.42 -4.47
C SER A 78 6.70 19.74 -4.25
N ALA A 79 6.87 19.02 -3.15
CA ALA A 79 8.09 18.27 -2.84
C ALA A 79 8.15 16.91 -3.56
N GLU A 80 7.05 16.16 -3.57
CA GLU A 80 7.01 14.79 -4.11
C GLU A 80 6.63 14.76 -5.59
N ASN A 81 5.65 15.57 -6.00
CA ASN A 81 5.07 15.47 -7.34
C ASN A 81 4.37 16.78 -7.78
N GLN A 82 5.17 17.74 -8.26
CA GLN A 82 4.71 19.07 -8.65
C GLN A 82 3.61 19.04 -9.73
N ASN A 83 3.63 18.04 -10.60
CA ASN A 83 2.71 17.92 -11.73
C ASN A 83 1.46 17.07 -11.40
N PHE A 84 1.26 16.71 -10.12
CA PHE A 84 0.17 15.85 -9.67
C PHE A 84 -1.23 16.21 -10.22
N PRO A 85 -1.65 17.49 -10.27
CA PRO A 85 -2.98 17.84 -10.76
C PRO A 85 -3.19 17.59 -12.27
N ASN A 86 -2.10 17.49 -13.05
CA ASN A 86 -2.17 17.48 -14.50
C ASN A 86 -2.02 16.08 -15.10
N HIS A 87 -1.82 15.04 -14.27
CA HIS A 87 -1.61 13.68 -14.74
C HIS A 87 -2.55 12.67 -14.07
N TRP A 88 -2.74 11.52 -14.69
CA TRP A 88 -3.75 10.52 -14.31
C TRP A 88 -3.11 9.32 -13.60
N GLY A 89 -2.22 9.61 -12.65
CA GLY A 89 -1.41 8.61 -11.94
C GLY A 89 -0.02 8.31 -12.52
N PHE A 90 0.25 8.63 -13.78
CA PHE A 90 1.58 8.49 -14.41
C PHE A 90 2.03 9.83 -15.02
N ASP A 91 3.23 10.28 -14.66
CA ASP A 91 3.85 11.45 -15.28
C ASP A 91 4.90 11.02 -16.31
N PHE A 92 4.47 10.89 -17.57
CA PHE A 92 5.35 10.47 -18.66
C PHE A 92 6.48 11.46 -18.93
N GLN A 93 6.25 12.76 -18.73
CA GLN A 93 7.28 13.78 -18.92
C GLN A 93 8.36 13.67 -17.85
N ALA A 94 7.97 13.42 -16.59
CA ALA A 94 8.91 13.16 -15.51
C ALA A 94 9.71 11.87 -15.75
N ILE A 95 9.07 10.80 -16.23
CA ILE A 95 9.73 9.53 -16.55
C ILE A 95 10.77 9.72 -17.66
N GLU A 96 10.39 10.36 -18.76
CA GLU A 96 11.31 10.61 -19.88
C GLU A 96 12.49 11.50 -19.45
N SER A 97 12.21 12.55 -18.69
CA SER A 97 13.26 13.44 -18.17
C SER A 97 14.23 12.72 -17.23
N ALA A 98 13.71 11.86 -16.37
CA ALA A 98 14.51 11.08 -15.43
C ALA A 98 15.39 10.07 -16.18
N ILE A 99 14.81 9.31 -17.12
CA ILE A 99 15.56 8.39 -18.01
C ILE A 99 16.71 9.12 -18.72
N ASN A 100 16.44 10.30 -19.31
CA ASN A 100 17.46 11.06 -20.03
C ASN A 100 18.59 11.55 -19.12
N GLN A 101 18.27 12.02 -17.91
CA GLN A 101 19.26 12.48 -16.92
C GLN A 101 20.06 11.33 -16.31
N ASN A 102 19.40 10.20 -16.04
CA ASN A 102 20.02 9.03 -15.45
C ASN A 102 20.83 8.23 -16.49
N SER A 103 20.45 8.27 -17.76
CA SER A 103 21.28 7.73 -18.86
C SER A 103 22.61 8.46 -19.01
N ALA A 104 22.65 9.76 -18.70
CA ALA A 104 23.86 10.58 -18.77
C ALA A 104 24.74 10.47 -17.52
N SER A 105 24.31 9.77 -16.47
CA SER A 105 24.97 9.74 -15.17
C SER A 105 25.17 8.31 -14.65
N LYS A 106 26.22 8.09 -13.84
CA LYS A 106 26.53 6.75 -13.30
C LYS A 106 25.62 6.33 -12.15
N LYS A 107 24.81 7.24 -11.63
CA LYS A 107 23.92 7.04 -10.48
C LYS A 107 22.63 7.78 -10.73
N PRO A 108 21.47 7.25 -10.30
CA PRO A 108 20.22 7.94 -10.44
C PRO A 108 20.22 9.26 -9.67
N ILE A 109 19.96 10.35 -10.40
CA ILE A 109 19.95 11.73 -9.89
C ILE A 109 18.53 12.11 -9.45
N ARG A 110 17.53 11.61 -10.18
CA ARG A 110 16.11 11.91 -9.96
C ARG A 110 15.29 10.64 -10.14
N GLY A 111 14.18 10.55 -9.41
CA GLY A 111 13.14 9.55 -9.61
C GLY A 111 11.87 10.17 -10.22
N ALA A 112 11.03 9.35 -10.85
CA ALA A 112 9.81 9.76 -11.54
C ALA A 112 8.50 9.22 -10.91
N SER A 113 8.56 8.62 -9.71
CA SER A 113 7.37 8.03 -9.09
C SER A 113 6.34 9.06 -8.61
N THR A 114 5.08 8.88 -9.00
CA THR A 114 3.97 9.78 -8.59
C THR A 114 3.41 9.42 -7.22
N ILE A 115 2.72 10.37 -6.57
CA ILE A 115 1.98 10.12 -5.31
C ILE A 115 1.02 8.93 -5.45
N THR A 116 0.33 8.79 -6.58
CA THR A 116 -0.59 7.65 -6.84
C THR A 116 0.15 6.32 -6.80
N GLN A 117 1.31 6.22 -7.46
CA GLN A 117 2.14 5.00 -7.43
C GLN A 117 2.69 4.72 -6.03
N GLN A 118 3.07 5.76 -5.29
CA GLN A 118 3.53 5.63 -3.92
C GLN A 118 2.42 5.11 -3.00
N VAL A 119 1.17 5.57 -3.17
CA VAL A 119 0.01 5.06 -2.41
C VAL A 119 -0.28 3.60 -2.75
N VAL A 120 -0.25 3.23 -4.03
CA VAL A 120 -0.45 1.82 -4.44
C VAL A 120 0.59 0.92 -3.78
N LYS A 121 1.87 1.34 -3.75
CA LYS A 121 2.95 0.59 -3.09
C LYS A 121 2.72 0.38 -1.59
N ILE A 122 1.98 1.26 -0.93
CA ILE A 122 1.66 1.10 0.50
C ILE A 122 0.59 -0.01 0.70
N PHE A 123 -0.33 -0.16 -0.25
CA PHE A 123 -1.39 -1.18 -0.19
C PHE A 123 -0.98 -2.53 -0.78
N ASP A 124 -0.09 -2.53 -1.77
CA ASP A 124 0.38 -3.72 -2.45
C ASP A 124 1.90 -3.88 -2.27
N TYR A 125 2.26 -4.71 -1.30
CA TYR A 125 3.65 -4.98 -0.95
C TYR A 125 4.41 -5.70 -2.07
N GLU A 126 3.78 -6.69 -2.71
CA GLU A 126 4.39 -7.40 -3.84
C GLU A 126 4.65 -6.46 -5.00
N MET A 127 3.74 -5.51 -5.28
CA MET A 127 3.98 -4.45 -6.26
C MET A 127 5.09 -3.47 -5.85
N GLY A 128 5.34 -3.34 -4.55
CA GLY A 128 6.45 -2.56 -4.00
C GLY A 128 7.83 -3.20 -4.15
N GLU A 129 7.89 -4.54 -4.15
CA GLU A 129 9.06 -5.39 -4.41
C GLU A 129 9.27 -5.68 -5.90
N ALA A 130 8.18 -5.85 -6.64
CA ALA A 130 8.16 -6.06 -8.07
C ALA A 130 8.60 -4.79 -8.80
N GLY A 131 9.93 -4.64 -8.95
CA GLY A 131 10.64 -3.88 -9.98
C GLY A 131 10.11 -2.48 -10.28
N PHE A 132 8.97 -2.38 -10.94
CA PHE A 132 8.37 -1.19 -11.55
C PHE A 132 8.40 0.10 -10.72
N VAL A 133 7.94 0.13 -9.46
CA VAL A 133 7.99 1.36 -8.64
C VAL A 133 9.40 1.65 -8.14
N LYS A 134 10.21 0.61 -7.94
CA LYS A 134 11.62 0.72 -7.52
C LYS A 134 12.47 1.22 -8.70
N GLU A 135 12.20 0.74 -9.89
CA GLU A 135 12.77 1.17 -11.16
C GLU A 135 12.40 2.62 -11.43
N LEU A 136 11.14 3.04 -11.27
CA LEU A 136 10.77 4.45 -11.43
C LEU A 136 11.42 5.39 -10.41
N LYS A 137 11.89 4.90 -9.26
CA LYS A 137 12.74 5.67 -8.33
C LYS A 137 14.21 5.71 -8.74
N LEU A 138 14.66 4.72 -9.50
CA LEU A 138 16.03 4.55 -10.00
C LEU A 138 16.19 5.01 -11.47
N LEU A 139 15.08 5.33 -12.14
CA LEU A 139 14.97 5.98 -13.44
C LEU A 139 14.94 7.46 -13.27
#